data_AF-A0AAU5XKX1-F1
#
_entry.id   AF-A0AAU5XKX1-F1
#
_cell.length_a   1.000
_cell.length_b   1.000
_cell.length_c   1.000
_cell.angle_alpha   90.00
_cell.angle_beta   90.00
_cell.angle_gamma   90.00
#
_symmetry.space_group_name_H-M   'P 1'
#
loop_
_entity.id
_entity.type
_entity.pdbx_description
1 polymer ?
#
loop_
_entity_poly.entity_id
_entity_poly.type
_entity_poly.pdbx_seq_one_letter_code
_entity_poly.pdbx_strand_id
1 'polypeptide(L)' 'MMVAGETEAGLPQIVGGLTVALARAFKLIDPKLKNPHTEHWERVARVFDLLL' A
#
# COMPACT_ATOMS: atom_id res chain seq x y z
N MET A 1 20.55 22.07 -5.87
CA MET A 1 19.46 21.07 -5.75
C MET A 1 19.55 20.44 -4.35
N MET A 2 19.03 21.13 -3.32
CA MET A 2 18.81 20.53 -1.99
C MET A 2 17.42 19.88 -2.02
N VAL A 3 17.32 18.68 -2.59
CA VAL A 3 16.03 17.96 -2.69
C VAL A 3 16.01 16.75 -1.76
N ALA A 4 17.18 16.27 -1.30
CA ALA A 4 17.27 15.07 -0.46
C ALA A 4 16.54 15.22 0.88
N GLY A 5 16.83 16.26 1.67
CA GLY A 5 16.29 16.39 3.04
C GLY A 5 14.76 16.53 3.10
N GLU A 6 14.16 17.35 2.25
CA GLU A 6 12.70 17.53 2.20
C GLU A 6 11.99 16.31 1.61
N THR A 7 12.60 15.65 0.62
CA THR A 7 12.05 14.41 0.03
C THR A 7 12.13 13.25 1.01
N GLU A 8 13.25 13.11 1.72
CA GLU A 8 13.44 12.09 2.77
C GLU A 8 12.46 12.30 3.92
N ALA A 9 12.20 13.56 4.30
CA ALA A 9 11.23 13.89 5.34
C ALA A 9 9.78 13.49 4.99
N GLY A 10 9.46 13.35 3.70
CA GLY A 10 8.14 12.91 3.22
C GLY A 10 7.99 11.39 3.08
N LEU A 11 9.08 10.62 3.12
CA LEU A 11 9.04 9.16 2.99
C LEU A 11 8.11 8.48 4.03
N PRO A 12 8.11 8.87 5.32
CA PRO A 12 7.20 8.26 6.30
C PRO A 12 5.72 8.42 5.93
N GLN A 13 5.33 9.58 5.40
CA GLN A 13 3.96 9.87 5.00
C GLN A 13 3.57 9.06 3.76
N ILE A 14 4.49 8.91 2.80
CA ILE A 14 4.29 8.08 1.60
C ILE A 14 4.08 6.61 2.01
N VAL A 15 4.98 6.08 2.84
CA VAL A 15 4.88 4.70 3.35
C VAL A 15 3.59 4.50 4.14
N GLY A 16 3.22 5.45 5.00
CA GLY A 16 1.97 5.42 5.74
C GLY A 16 0.73 5.41 4.82
N GLY A 17 0.72 6.28 3.82
CA GLY A 17 -0.36 6.36 2.82
C GLY A 17 -0.52 5.05 2.03
N LEU A 18 0.59 4.49 1.55
CA LEU A 18 0.60 3.20 0.84
C LEU A 18 0.12 2.06 1.74
N THR A 19 0.52 2.02 3.00
CA THR A 19 0.09 0.99 3.97
C THR A 19 -1.42 1.06 4.21
N VAL A 20 -1.97 2.26 4.38
CA VAL A 20 -3.42 2.47 4.55
C VAL A 20 -4.19 2.08 3.28
N ALA A 21 -3.69 2.47 2.11
CA ALA A 21 -4.29 2.10 0.83
C ALA A 21 -4.33 0.56 0.67
N LEU A 22 -3.23 -0.11 1.00
CA LEU A 22 -3.11 -1.56 0.92
C LEU A 22 -4.11 -2.27 1.85
N ALA A 23 -4.21 -1.83 3.10
CA ALA A 23 -5.17 -2.36 4.08
C ALA A 23 -6.64 -2.20 3.61
N ARG A 24 -6.96 -1.07 2.97
CA ARG A 24 -8.29 -0.84 2.39
C ARG A 24 -8.56 -1.71 1.17
N ALA A 25 -7.54 -1.93 0.32
CA ALA A 25 -7.67 -2.78 -0.85
C ALA A 25 -8.02 -4.24 -0.48
N PHE A 26 -7.43 -4.79 0.58
CA PHE A 26 -7.83 -6.11 1.10
C PHE A 26 -9.33 -6.18 1.40
N LYS A 27 -9.87 -5.18 2.10
CA LYS A 27 -11.30 -5.10 2.46
C LYS A 27 -12.22 -4.84 1.28
N LEU A 28 -11.74 -4.14 0.26
CA LEU A 28 -12.50 -3.89 -0.96
C LEU A 28 -12.67 -5.16 -1.79
N ILE A 29 -11.61 -5.97 -1.89
CA ILE A 29 -11.61 -7.22 -2.65
C ILE A 29 -12.34 -8.34 -1.91
N ASP A 30 -12.12 -8.46 -0.61
CA ASP A 30 -12.83 -9.40 0.27
C ASP A 30 -13.20 -8.73 1.60
N PRO A 31 -14.46 -8.27 1.74
CA PRO A 31 -14.91 -7.59 2.95
C PRO A 31 -14.85 -8.45 4.22
N LYS A 32 -14.89 -9.78 4.09
CA LYS A 32 -14.90 -10.70 5.23
C LYS A 32 -13.50 -11.16 5.63
N LEU A 33 -12.47 -10.85 4.84
CA LEU A 33 -11.09 -11.22 5.11
C LEU A 33 -10.59 -10.60 6.41
N LYS A 34 -10.23 -11.45 7.38
CA LYS A 34 -9.65 -11.01 8.67
C LYS A 34 -8.14 -11.22 8.73
N ASN A 35 -7.66 -12.34 8.20
CA ASN A 35 -6.26 -12.76 8.23
C ASN A 35 -5.79 -13.02 6.79
N PRO A 36 -5.05 -12.10 6.17
CA PRO A 36 -4.58 -12.29 4.80
C PRO A 36 -3.50 -13.37 4.72
N HIS A 37 -3.76 -14.41 3.94
CA HIS A 37 -2.78 -15.38 3.48
C HIS A 37 -2.11 -14.92 2.17
N THR A 38 -1.03 -15.60 1.78
CA THR A 38 -0.20 -15.26 0.61
C THR A 38 -1.01 -14.96 -0.66
N GLU A 39 -2.04 -15.75 -0.96
CA GLU A 39 -2.89 -15.54 -2.14
C GLU A 39 -3.61 -14.17 -2.14
N HIS A 40 -4.00 -13.68 -0.97
CA HIS A 40 -4.65 -12.38 -0.85
C HIS A 40 -3.64 -11.26 -1.08
N TRP A 41 -2.40 -11.43 -0.59
CA TRP A 41 -1.31 -10.47 -0.82
C TRP A 41 -0.98 -10.36 -2.30
N GLU A 42 -0.82 -11.48 -2.99
CA GLU A 42 -0.56 -11.51 -4.43
C GLU A 42 -1.69 -10.85 -5.21
N ARG A 43 -2.94 -11.09 -4.82
CA ARG A 43 -4.10 -10.48 -5.49
C ARG A 43 -4.15 -8.97 -5.30
N VAL A 44 -3.89 -8.47 -4.10
CA VAL A 44 -3.85 -7.02 -3.85
C VAL A 44 -2.64 -6.38 -4.52
N ALA A 45 -1.46 -7.02 -4.49
CA ALA A 45 -0.26 -6.54 -5.16
C ALA A 45 -0.51 -6.29 -6.66
N ARG A 46 -1.19 -7.22 -7.35
CA ARG A 46 -1.58 -7.04 -8.76
C ARG A 46 -2.47 -5.81 -9.01
N VAL A 47 -3.23 -5.33 -8.02
CA VAL A 47 -4.00 -4.08 -8.16
C VAL A 47 -3.08 -2.88 -8.12
N PHE A 48 -2.06 -2.91 -7.27
CA PHE A 48 -1.07 -1.84 -7.16
C PHE A 48 -0.17 -1.79 -8.40
N ASP A 49 0.23 -2.95 -8.95
CA ASP A 49 1.01 -3.05 -10.20
C ASP A 49 0.34 -2.38 -11.42
N LEU A 50 -0.98 -2.15 -11.37
CA LEU A 50 -1.72 -1.46 -12.43
C LEU A 50 -1.73 0.07 -12.27
N LEU A 51 -1.42 0.58 -11.08
CA LEU A 51 -1.67 1.96 -10.68
C LEU A 51 -0.40 2.71 -10.25
N LEU A 52 0.65 1.98 -9.86
CA LEU A 52 1.95 2.48 -9.39
C LEU A 52 3.07 1.80 -10.18
#